data_AF-A0A218Q946-F1
#
_entry.id   AF-A0A218Q946-F1
#
_cell.length_a   1.000
_cell.length_b   1.000
_cell.length_c   1.000
_cell.angle_alpha   90.00
_cell.angle_beta   90.00
_cell.angle_gamma   90.00
#
_symmetry.space_group_name_H-M   'P 1'
#
loop_
_entity.id
_entity.type
_entity.pdbx_description
1 polymer ?
#
loop_
_entity_poly.entity_id
_entity_poly.type
_entity_poly.pdbx_seq_one_letter_code
_entity_poly.pdbx_strand_id
1 'polypeptide(L)'
;MIDHSFGFYGIAFFGMILLRYFLVAGGTYLFFYSPAIQSLLNHNLRHRSPSWLSIQHDIKLSILSAGVFALAAAFIMSKYSAGITRLYTDYQQYGLWYLGVSYGVVLVLQDAYFYFMHRLFHHPSLFSWLHQGHHRSRHPTPWTSFAFDPLALFYASRERKIRSNPGI
;
A
#
# COMPACT_ATOMS: atom_id res chain seq x y z
N MET A 1 -25.90 -2.73 16.22
CA MET A 1 -24.88 -2.51 15.17
C MET A 1 -25.62 -2.23 13.88
N ILE A 2 -25.20 -1.25 13.10
CA ILE A 2 -25.77 -1.05 11.76
C ILE A 2 -25.04 -2.03 10.85
N ASP A 3 -25.75 -3.06 10.40
CA ASP A 3 -25.20 -4.03 9.45
C ASP A 3 -25.26 -3.43 8.05
N HIS A 4 -24.09 -3.17 7.48
CA HIS A 4 -23.97 -2.69 6.12
C HIS A 4 -23.63 -3.82 5.16
N SER A 5 -23.99 -3.66 3.89
CA SER A 5 -23.62 -4.62 2.85
C SER A 5 -22.11 -4.62 2.61
N PHE A 6 -21.58 -5.73 2.10
CA PHE A 6 -20.18 -5.83 1.65
C PHE A 6 -19.81 -4.71 0.68
N GLY A 7 -20.71 -4.38 -0.26
CA GLY A 7 -20.51 -3.29 -1.23
C GLY A 7 -20.38 -1.92 -0.57
N PHE A 8 -21.18 -1.64 0.47
CA PHE A 8 -21.05 -0.40 1.24
C PHE A 8 -19.68 -0.32 1.91
N TYR A 9 -19.25 -1.36 2.62
CA TYR A 9 -17.93 -1.37 3.24
C TYR A 9 -16.81 -1.19 2.20
N GLY A 10 -16.91 -1.85 1.05
CA GLY A 10 -15.95 -1.72 -0.05
C GLY A 10 -15.81 -0.28 -0.52
N ILE A 11 -16.92 0.39 -0.83
CA ILE A 11 -16.91 1.79 -1.29
C ILE A 11 -16.39 2.72 -0.19
N ALA A 12 -16.84 2.54 1.05
CA ALA A 12 -16.45 3.37 2.17
C ALA A 12 -14.93 3.28 2.45
N PHE A 13 -14.39 2.06 2.56
CA PHE A 13 -12.95 1.88 2.77
C PHE A 13 -12.12 2.37 1.59
N PHE A 14 -12.58 2.14 0.36
CA PHE A 14 -11.89 2.64 -0.82
C PHE A 14 -11.79 4.17 -0.81
N GLY A 15 -12.90 4.87 -0.53
CA GLY A 15 -12.92 6.32 -0.39
C GLY A 15 -12.02 6.83 0.72
N MET A 16 -12.08 6.21 1.91
CA MET A 16 -11.23 6.57 3.05
C MET A 16 -9.73 6.37 2.75
N ILE A 17 -9.36 5.24 2.12
CA ILE A 17 -7.97 4.95 1.75
C ILE A 17 -7.48 5.97 0.72
N LEU A 18 -8.27 6.24 -0.33
CA LEU A 18 -7.89 7.23 -1.36
C LEU A 18 -7.76 8.64 -0.79
N LEU A 19 -8.71 9.07 0.05
CA LEU A 19 -8.66 10.37 0.70
C LEU A 19 -7.37 10.52 1.50
N ARG A 20 -7.08 9.55 2.38
CA ARG A 20 -5.84 9.54 3.17
C ARG A 20 -4.61 9.53 2.28
N TYR A 21 -4.61 8.72 1.23
CA TYR A 21 -3.49 8.62 0.29
C TYR A 21 -3.21 9.98 -0.38
N PHE A 22 -4.21 10.61 -1.00
CA PHE A 22 -4.01 11.91 -1.66
C PHE A 22 -3.66 13.03 -0.68
N LEU A 23 -4.23 13.03 0.53
CA LEU A 23 -3.89 14.02 1.55
C LEU A 23 -2.44 13.87 2.01
N VAL A 24 -2.00 12.65 2.36
CA VAL A 24 -0.67 12.42 2.93
C VAL A 24 0.39 12.44 1.84
N ALA A 25 0.23 11.68 0.76
CA ALA A 25 1.20 11.63 -0.34
C ALA A 25 1.26 12.96 -1.10
N GLY A 26 0.10 13.59 -1.35
CA GLY A 26 0.04 14.91 -1.97
C GLY A 26 0.65 15.99 -1.08
N GLY A 27 0.28 16.03 0.21
CA GLY A 27 0.83 16.99 1.16
C GLY A 27 2.35 16.87 1.32
N THR A 28 2.87 15.64 1.47
CA THR A 28 4.33 15.41 1.56
C THR A 28 5.05 15.73 0.25
N TYR A 29 4.45 15.40 -0.91
CA TYR A 29 5.01 15.79 -2.20
C TYR A 29 5.09 17.32 -2.34
N LEU A 30 3.99 18.04 -2.06
CA LEU A 30 3.97 19.50 -2.12
C LEU A 30 4.99 20.12 -1.15
N PHE A 31 5.10 19.58 0.07
CA PHE A 31 6.07 20.05 1.05
C PHE A 31 7.51 19.91 0.54
N PHE A 32 7.94 18.68 0.23
CA PHE A 32 9.33 18.41 -0.16
C PHE A 32 9.71 18.94 -1.53
N TYR A 33 8.78 19.03 -2.48
CA TYR A 33 9.04 19.54 -3.83
C TYR A 33 8.70 21.03 -3.98
N SER A 34 8.31 21.72 -2.90
CA SER A 34 8.09 23.18 -2.94
C SER A 34 9.40 23.94 -3.21
N PRO A 35 9.36 25.06 -3.95
CA PRO A 35 10.54 25.89 -4.18
C PRO A 35 11.21 26.38 -2.89
N ALA A 36 10.40 26.66 -1.86
CA ALA A 36 10.88 27.11 -0.56
C ALA A 36 11.78 26.06 0.11
N ILE A 37 11.32 24.81 0.20
CA ILE A 37 12.10 23.71 0.78
C ILE A 37 13.30 23.37 -0.10
N GLN A 38 13.14 23.32 -1.43
CA GLN A 38 14.25 23.03 -2.35
C GLN A 38 15.35 24.10 -2.32
N SER A 39 15.01 25.36 -2.04
CA SER A 39 15.98 26.44 -1.86
C SER A 39 16.83 26.26 -0.60
N LEU A 40 16.23 25.75 0.48
CA LEU A 40 16.90 25.48 1.77
C LEU A 40 17.77 24.21 1.73
N LEU A 41 17.51 23.28 0.81
CA LEU A 41 18.27 22.05 0.68
C LEU A 41 19.60 22.27 -0.06
N ASN A 42 20.66 21.69 0.49
CA ASN A 42 21.96 21.58 -0.17
C ASN A 42 21.82 20.90 -1.54
N HIS A 43 22.68 21.24 -2.50
CA HIS A 43 22.62 20.71 -3.87
C HIS A 43 22.58 19.16 -3.93
N ASN A 44 23.25 18.47 -3.00
CA ASN A 44 23.24 17.00 -2.92
C ASN A 44 21.93 16.40 -2.41
N LEU A 45 21.12 17.19 -1.70
CA LEU A 45 19.84 16.77 -1.11
C LEU A 45 18.62 17.26 -1.91
N ARG A 46 18.83 18.11 -2.91
CA ARG A 46 17.76 18.55 -3.80
C ARG A 46 17.18 17.36 -4.54
N HIS A 47 15.86 17.21 -4.44
CA HIS A 47 15.16 16.14 -5.13
C HIS A 47 15.13 16.47 -6.62
N ARG A 48 15.61 15.56 -7.46
CA ARG A 48 15.34 15.66 -8.90
C ARG A 48 13.84 15.47 -9.11
N SER A 49 13.21 16.40 -9.84
CA SER A 49 11.79 16.28 -10.17
C SER A 49 11.56 14.98 -10.94
N PRO A 50 10.76 14.05 -10.41
CA PRO A 50 10.41 12.82 -11.11
C PRO A 50 9.63 13.16 -12.38
N SER A 51 9.70 12.30 -13.40
CA SER A 51 8.91 12.52 -14.61
C SER A 51 7.42 12.41 -14.28
N TRP A 52 6.61 13.30 -14.85
CA TRP A 52 5.16 13.29 -14.63
C TRP A 52 4.52 11.94 -15.01
N LEU A 53 5.02 11.32 -16.08
CA LEU A 53 4.59 9.97 -16.49
C LEU A 53 4.83 8.92 -15.40
N SER A 54 5.95 8.99 -14.68
CA SER A 54 6.23 8.10 -13.55
C SER A 54 5.27 8.32 -12.39
N ILE A 55 4.97 9.58 -12.07
CA ILE A 55 4.02 9.91 -11.00
C ILE A 55 2.62 9.38 -11.34
N GLN A 56 2.15 9.58 -12.58
CA GLN A 56 0.85 9.08 -13.01
C GLN A 56 0.76 7.54 -12.93
N HIS A 57 1.85 6.87 -13.28
CA HIS A 57 1.95 5.41 -13.16
C HIS A 57 1.83 4.97 -11.69
N ASP A 58 2.58 5.60 -10.79
CA ASP A 58 2.56 5.29 -9.35
C ASP A 58 1.20 5.57 -8.72
N ILE A 59 0.52 6.65 -9.12
CA ILE A 59 -0.85 6.95 -8.70
C ILE A 59 -1.82 5.87 -9.17
N LYS A 60 -1.73 5.42 -10.43
CA LYS A 60 -2.59 4.34 -10.96
C LYS A 60 -2.41 3.04 -10.17
N LEU A 61 -1.18 2.64 -9.90
CA LEU A 61 -0.88 1.46 -9.08
C LEU A 61 -1.38 1.62 -7.64
N SER A 62 -1.24 2.83 -7.07
CA SER A 62 -1.74 3.13 -5.73
C SER A 62 -3.25 3.04 -5.63
N ILE A 63 -3.98 3.54 -6.63
CA ILE A 63 -5.45 3.42 -6.69
C ILE A 63 -5.86 1.94 -6.81
N LEU A 64 -5.18 1.16 -7.63
CA LEU A 64 -5.46 -0.27 -7.76
C LEU A 64 -5.24 -1.00 -6.42
N SER A 65 -4.10 -0.73 -5.76
CA SER A 65 -3.78 -1.30 -4.45
C SER A 65 -4.79 -0.89 -3.39
N ALA A 66 -5.25 0.37 -3.39
CA ALA A 66 -6.32 0.83 -2.51
C ALA A 66 -7.61 0.01 -2.70
N GLY A 67 -7.94 -0.38 -3.93
CA GLY A 67 -9.07 -1.27 -4.22
C GLY A 67 -8.91 -2.65 -3.56
N VAL A 68 -7.72 -3.26 -3.66
CA VAL A 68 -7.43 -4.55 -3.03
C VAL A 68 -7.55 -4.46 -1.51
N PHE A 69 -6.99 -3.43 -0.88
CA PHE A 69 -7.11 -3.21 0.56
C PHE A 69 -8.54 -2.94 1.00
N ALA A 70 -9.31 -2.18 0.21
CA ALA A 70 -10.72 -1.92 0.50
C ALA A 70 -11.56 -3.20 0.47
N LEU A 71 -11.32 -4.09 -0.50
CA LEU A 71 -12.00 -5.40 -0.56
C LEU A 71 -11.64 -6.28 0.63
N ALA A 72 -10.36 -6.31 1.04
CA ALA A 72 -9.93 -7.05 2.22
C ALA A 72 -10.57 -6.50 3.51
N ALA A 73 -10.60 -5.17 3.68
CA ALA A 73 -11.24 -4.52 4.81
C ALA A 73 -12.76 -4.77 4.83
N ALA A 74 -13.42 -4.69 3.67
CA ALA A 74 -14.83 -5.01 3.53
C ALA A 74 -15.14 -6.45 3.90
N PHE A 75 -14.28 -7.39 3.48
CA PHE A 75 -14.43 -8.80 3.84
C PHE A 75 -14.34 -9.02 5.35
N ILE A 76 -13.33 -8.45 6.01
CA ILE A 76 -13.17 -8.54 7.47
C ILE A 76 -14.40 -7.95 8.18
N MET A 77 -14.85 -6.75 7.77
CA MET A 77 -16.02 -6.11 8.38
C MET A 77 -17.31 -6.89 8.16
N SER A 78 -17.53 -7.46 6.97
CA SER A 78 -18.68 -8.33 6.73
C SER A 78 -18.65 -9.60 7.60
N LYS A 79 -17.47 -10.18 7.85
CA LYS A 79 -17.33 -11.33 8.76
C LYS A 79 -17.53 -10.93 10.23
N TYR A 80 -17.13 -9.72 10.61
CA TYR A 80 -17.43 -9.16 11.92
C TYR A 80 -18.95 -8.96 12.12
N SER A 81 -19.63 -8.33 11.16
CA SER A 81 -21.10 -8.16 11.20
C SER A 81 -21.86 -9.50 11.24
N ALA A 82 -21.32 -10.53 10.58
CA ALA A 82 -21.87 -11.89 10.64
C ALA A 82 -21.57 -12.63 11.96
N GLY A 83 -20.88 -12.01 12.93
CA GLY A 83 -20.50 -12.63 14.21
C GLY A 83 -19.41 -13.71 14.10
N ILE A 84 -18.74 -13.84 12.96
CA ILE A 84 -17.70 -14.85 12.70
C ILE A 84 -16.37 -14.45 13.34
N THR A 85 -16.09 -13.14 13.38
CA THR A 85 -14.86 -12.59 13.98
C THR A 85 -15.21 -11.64 15.12
N ARG A 86 -14.25 -11.39 16.01
CA ARG A 86 -14.39 -10.44 17.12
C ARG A 86 -13.53 -9.21 16.85
N LEU A 87 -14.09 -8.05 17.12
CA LEU A 87 -13.39 -6.77 17.09
C LEU A 87 -13.44 -6.16 18.48
N TYR A 88 -12.31 -5.68 18.96
CA TYR A 88 -12.25 -4.96 20.22
C TYR A 88 -12.71 -3.51 19.98
N THR A 89 -13.98 -3.22 20.28
CA THR A 89 -14.62 -1.94 19.96
C THR A 89 -14.76 -0.99 21.14
N ASP A 90 -14.73 -1.50 22.37
CA ASP A 90 -14.89 -0.72 23.60
C ASP A 90 -13.59 -0.71 24.41
N TYR A 91 -12.90 0.44 24.39
CA TYR A 91 -11.65 0.62 25.12
C TYR A 91 -11.79 0.55 26.65
N GLN A 92 -13.01 0.69 27.20
CA GLN A 92 -13.26 0.62 28.63
C GLN A 92 -13.49 -0.83 29.12
N GLN A 93 -13.87 -1.74 28.23
CA GLN A 93 -14.25 -3.11 28.59
C GLN A 93 -13.16 -3.88 29.37
N TYR A 94 -11.88 -3.66 29.05
CA TYR A 94 -10.74 -4.32 29.70
C TYR A 94 -9.74 -3.31 30.32
N GLY A 95 -10.06 -2.01 30.28
CA GLY A 95 -9.21 -0.92 30.74
C GLY A 95 -8.07 -0.54 29.78
N LEU A 96 -7.49 0.64 30.01
CA LEU A 96 -6.47 1.23 29.12
C LEU A 96 -5.17 0.41 29.04
N TRP A 97 -4.82 -0.35 30.09
CA TRP A 97 -3.63 -1.20 30.07
C TRP A 97 -3.76 -2.30 29.01
N TYR A 98 -4.95 -2.89 28.87
CA TYR A 98 -5.22 -3.94 27.88
C TYR A 98 -5.14 -3.37 26.48
N LEU A 99 -5.66 -2.16 26.25
CA LEU A 99 -5.50 -1.46 24.98
C LEU A 99 -4.02 -1.26 24.62
N GLY A 100 -3.19 -0.81 25.58
CA GLY A 100 -1.76 -0.62 25.36
C GLY A 100 -1.02 -1.92 25.05
N VAL A 101 -1.26 -2.97 25.83
CA VAL A 101 -0.63 -4.29 25.65
C VAL A 101 -1.09 -4.95 24.35
N SER A 102 -2.39 -4.98 24.07
CA SER A 102 -2.94 -5.58 22.84
C SER A 102 -2.44 -4.85 21.59
N TYR A 103 -2.32 -3.52 21.62
CA TYR A 103 -1.71 -2.75 20.54
C TYR A 103 -0.24 -3.16 20.33
N GLY A 104 0.55 -3.25 21.41
CA GLY A 104 1.94 -3.72 21.33
C GLY A 104 2.07 -5.12 20.74
N VAL A 105 1.20 -6.05 21.16
CA VAL A 105 1.15 -7.41 20.60
C VAL A 105 0.82 -7.39 19.11
N VAL A 106 -0.16 -6.59 18.68
CA VAL A 106 -0.52 -6.46 17.26
C VAL A 106 0.65 -5.92 16.44
N LEU A 107 1.41 -4.95 16.95
CA LEU A 107 2.62 -4.46 16.26
C LEU A 107 3.65 -5.58 16.06
N VAL A 108 3.96 -6.35 17.11
CA VAL A 108 4.91 -7.47 17.01
C VAL A 108 4.42 -8.53 16.02
N LEU A 109 3.13 -8.87 16.07
CA LEU A 109 2.54 -9.84 15.14
C LEU A 109 2.57 -9.33 13.70
N GLN A 110 2.28 -8.05 13.49
CA GLN A 110 2.31 -7.42 12.18
C GLN A 110 3.73 -7.40 11.60
N ASP A 111 4.73 -7.03 12.40
CA ASP A 111 6.13 -7.01 11.99
C ASP A 111 6.65 -8.41 11.66
N ALA A 112 6.31 -9.40 12.51
CA ALA A 112 6.64 -10.79 12.25
C ALA A 112 6.00 -11.29 10.94
N TYR A 113 4.70 -11.05 10.76
CA TYR A 113 3.98 -11.39 9.53
C TYR A 113 4.64 -10.73 8.30
N PHE A 114 4.92 -9.42 8.39
CA PHE A 114 5.54 -8.69 7.30
C PHE A 114 6.93 -9.24 6.97
N TYR A 115 7.77 -9.55 7.97
CA TYR A 115 9.08 -10.15 7.78
C TYR A 115 8.99 -11.48 7.03
N PHE A 116 8.12 -12.40 7.46
CA PHE A 116 7.99 -13.70 6.82
C PHE A 116 7.41 -13.58 5.41
N MET A 117 6.40 -12.75 5.21
CA MET A 117 5.82 -12.51 3.88
C MET A 117 6.81 -11.86 2.92
N HIS A 118 7.57 -10.88 3.39
CA HIS A 118 8.63 -10.25 2.61
C HIS A 118 9.70 -11.27 2.20
N ARG A 119 10.17 -12.09 3.14
CA ARG A 119 11.11 -13.18 2.85
C ARG A 119 10.55 -14.19 1.86
N LEU A 120 9.28 -14.54 1.98
CA LEU A 120 8.59 -15.43 1.04
C LEU A 120 8.51 -14.80 -0.36
N PHE A 121 8.21 -13.51 -0.46
CA PHE A 121 8.18 -12.80 -1.75
C PHE A 121 9.56 -12.68 -2.40
N HIS A 122 10.64 -12.75 -1.62
CA HIS A 122 12.00 -12.88 -2.13
C HIS A 122 12.37 -14.30 -2.60
N HIS A 123 11.53 -15.30 -2.38
CA HIS A 123 11.78 -16.64 -2.87
C HIS A 123 11.83 -16.64 -4.42
N PRO A 124 12.81 -17.31 -5.06
CA PRO A 124 13.03 -17.20 -6.52
C PRO A 124 11.80 -17.52 -7.38
N SER A 125 10.96 -18.46 -6.95
CA SER A 125 9.72 -18.83 -7.66
C SER A 125 8.62 -17.77 -7.59
N LEU A 126 8.65 -16.89 -6.57
CA LEU A 126 7.64 -15.85 -6.33
C LEU A 126 8.14 -14.45 -6.65
N PHE A 127 9.46 -14.23 -6.63
CA PHE A 127 10.08 -12.92 -6.78
C PHE A 127 9.65 -12.19 -8.05
N SER A 128 9.71 -12.85 -9.21
CA SER A 128 9.30 -12.26 -10.49
C SER A 128 7.80 -11.91 -10.53
N TRP A 129 7.00 -12.54 -9.67
CA TRP A 129 5.54 -12.42 -9.68
C TRP A 129 5.04 -11.39 -8.67
N LEU A 130 5.69 -11.27 -7.51
CA LEU A 130 5.17 -10.53 -6.36
C LEU A 130 6.09 -9.40 -5.88
N HIS A 131 7.39 -9.43 -6.21
CA HIS A 131 8.36 -8.49 -5.62
C HIS A 131 9.21 -7.70 -6.62
N GLN A 132 9.33 -8.17 -7.86
CA GLN A 132 10.13 -7.51 -8.90
C GLN A 132 9.64 -6.09 -9.22
N GLY A 133 8.32 -5.87 -9.27
CA GLY A 133 7.74 -4.55 -9.52
C GLY A 133 8.15 -3.52 -8.46
N HIS A 134 8.17 -3.92 -7.19
CA HIS A 134 8.57 -3.07 -6.07
C HIS A 134 10.04 -2.60 -6.20
N HIS A 135 10.95 -3.48 -6.64
CA HIS A 135 12.36 -3.13 -6.87
C HIS A 135 12.63 -2.31 -8.15
N ARG A 136 11.65 -2.21 -9.07
CA ARG A 136 11.84 -1.47 -10.33
C ARG A 136 11.81 0.05 -10.12
N SER A 137 11.16 0.52 -9.06
CA SER A 137 11.09 1.95 -8.71
C SER A 137 12.41 2.42 -8.10
N ARG A 138 13.31 2.93 -8.96
CA ARG A 138 14.63 3.45 -8.55
C ARG A 138 14.60 4.81 -7.85
N HIS A 139 13.50 5.55 -8.00
CA HIS A 139 13.32 6.90 -7.42
C HIS A 139 11.94 7.02 -6.79
N PRO A 140 11.74 6.48 -5.56
CA PRO A 140 10.46 6.57 -4.89
C PRO A 140 10.13 8.02 -4.59
N THR A 141 8.90 8.40 -4.91
CA THR A 141 8.29 9.67 -4.53
C THR A 141 7.24 9.37 -3.46
N PRO A 142 6.68 10.38 -2.77
CA PRO A 142 5.55 10.16 -1.87
C PRO A 142 4.36 9.42 -2.53
N TRP A 143 4.16 9.62 -3.83
CA TRP A 143 3.14 8.92 -4.63
C TRP A 143 3.42 7.42 -4.81
N THR A 144 4.65 6.96 -4.58
CA THR A 144 5.03 5.55 -4.68
C THR A 144 4.61 4.74 -3.43
N SER A 145 4.16 5.40 -2.35
CA SER A 145 3.85 4.77 -1.06
C SER A 145 2.84 3.62 -1.11
N PHE A 146 1.89 3.65 -2.05
CA PHE A 146 0.91 2.60 -2.29
C PHE A 146 1.07 1.90 -3.64
N ALA A 147 2.13 2.23 -4.40
CA ALA A 147 2.36 1.72 -5.75
C ALA A 147 2.93 0.30 -5.73
N PHE A 148 2.21 -0.61 -5.09
CA PHE A 148 2.45 -2.05 -5.22
C PHE A 148 1.88 -2.50 -6.56
N ASP A 149 2.55 -3.45 -7.21
CA ASP A 149 2.06 -4.10 -8.42
C ASP A 149 1.36 -5.40 -8.02
N PRO A 150 0.02 -5.42 -7.82
CA PRO A 150 -0.69 -6.62 -7.40
C PRO A 150 -0.76 -7.64 -8.54
N LEU A 151 -0.40 -7.22 -9.75
CA LEU A 151 -0.57 -7.92 -11.01
C LEU A 151 0.69 -7.87 -11.87
N ALA A 152 1.87 -8.00 -11.23
CA ALA A 152 3.14 -8.19 -11.96
C ALA A 152 3.06 -9.39 -12.95
N LEU A 153 2.09 -10.28 -12.73
CA LEU A 153 1.55 -11.28 -13.66
C LEU A 153 1.39 -10.80 -15.13
N PHE A 154 0.79 -9.63 -15.39
CA PHE A 154 0.49 -9.22 -16.77
C PHE A 154 1.71 -8.66 -17.51
N TYR A 155 2.64 -8.01 -16.80
CA TYR A 155 3.83 -7.43 -17.43
C TYR A 155 4.98 -8.44 -17.57
N ALA A 156 5.16 -9.34 -16.60
CA ALA A 156 6.20 -10.37 -16.66
C ALA A 156 5.98 -11.40 -17.80
N SER A 157 4.74 -11.58 -18.27
CA SER A 157 4.44 -12.43 -19.44
C SER A 157 4.79 -11.73 -20.76
N ARG A 158 4.65 -10.40 -20.82
CA ARG A 158 4.98 -9.60 -22.02
C ARG A 158 6.49 -9.49 -22.24
N GLU A 159 7.29 -9.29 -21.19
CA GLU A 159 8.75 -9.20 -21.31
C GLU A 159 9.43 -10.56 -21.51
N ARG A 160 8.90 -11.67 -20.95
CA ARG A 160 9.40 -13.02 -21.26
C ARG A 160 9.27 -13.35 -22.75
N LYS A 161 8.18 -12.91 -23.39
CA LYS A 161 7.94 -13.13 -24.83
C LYS A 161 8.85 -12.30 -25.74
N ILE A 162 9.29 -11.11 -25.27
CA ILE A 162 10.24 -10.25 -25.99
C ILE A 162 11.67 -10.79 -25.87
N ARG A 163 12.09 -11.26 -24.69
CA ARG A 163 13.42 -11.87 -24.52
C ARG A 163 13.57 -13.25 -25.17
N SER A 164 12.48 -13.99 -25.40
CA SER A 164 12.50 -15.28 -26.08
C SER A 164 12.41 -15.20 -27.61
N ASN A 165 12.31 -14.00 -28.19
CA ASN A 165 12.31 -13.80 -29.64
C ASN A 165 13.17 -12.58 -30.01
N PRO A 166 14.50 -12.74 -30.16
CA PRO A 166 15.41 -11.64 -30.52
C PRO A 166 15.35 -11.25 -32.01
N GLY A 167 14.24 -11.54 -32.70
CA GLY A 167 14.13 -11.53 -34.15
C GLY A 167 13.36 -10.37 -34.78
N ILE A 168 13.40 -9.17 -34.20
CA ILE A 168 13.07 -7.89 -34.88
C ILE A 168 14.03 -6.82 -34.37
#